data_AF-A0A7W7G2L9-F1
#
_entry.id   AF-A0A7W7G2L9-F1
#
_cell.length_a   1.000
_cell.length_b   1.000
_cell.length_c   1.000
_cell.angle_alpha   90.00
_cell.angle_beta   90.00
_cell.angle_gamma   90.00
#
_symmetry.space_group_name_H-M   'P 1'
#
loop_
_entity.id
_entity.type
_entity.pdbx_description
1 polymer ?
#
loop_
_entity_poly.entity_id
_entity_poly.type
_entity_poly.pdbx_seq_one_letter_code
_entity_poly.pdbx_strand_id
1 'polypeptide(L)'
;MKVVPNTDRRAAIGDAAVALVAEQGLRALTHRAIDRALELPAGSTSYYARTRRQLIELMVQRLAGRTLTDMGPVSGPGELLDRLAERAADHRVRFALMVDLAGDPALHPLLTTASPARAAFLAAAESTLAAAGAADPARHAPGLIALVDGLLFDRVAGSAVDHPGEVISAYLRGVAAAP
;
A
#
# COMPACT_ATOMS: atom_id res chain seq x y z
N MET A 1 -10.19 14.40 28.98
CA MET A 1 -10.32 13.45 27.85
C MET A 1 -10.63 14.25 26.60
N LYS A 2 -9.69 14.36 25.65
CA LYS A 2 -9.88 15.16 24.42
C LYS A 2 -10.81 14.35 23.50
N VAL A 3 -11.97 14.89 23.15
CA VAL A 3 -12.90 14.24 22.21
C VAL A 3 -12.26 14.28 20.84
N VAL A 4 -11.75 13.14 20.39
CA VAL A 4 -11.23 12.95 19.04
C VAL A 4 -12.44 12.73 18.13
N PRO A 5 -12.62 13.51 17.05
CA PRO A 5 -13.68 13.31 16.05
C PRO A 5 -13.80 11.85 15.60
N ASN A 6 -15.00 11.42 15.21
CA ASN A 6 -15.27 10.02 14.81
C ASN A 6 -14.37 9.57 13.63
N THR A 7 -14.14 10.46 12.66
CA THR A 7 -13.22 10.24 11.53
C THR A 7 -11.79 10.02 12.02
N ASP A 8 -11.31 10.86 12.94
CA ASP A 8 -9.97 10.74 13.53
C ASP A 8 -9.82 9.45 14.34
N ARG A 9 -10.90 8.96 14.97
CA ARG A 9 -10.85 7.70 15.71
C ARG A 9 -10.74 6.48 14.80
N ARG A 10 -11.53 6.43 13.71
CA ARG A 10 -11.41 5.34 12.71
C ARG A 10 -10.01 5.35 12.07
N ALA A 11 -9.46 6.54 11.82
CA ALA A 11 -8.10 6.68 11.32
C ALA A 11 -7.06 6.15 12.31
N ALA A 12 -7.14 6.54 13.59
CA ALA A 12 -6.26 6.05 14.64
C ALA A 12 -6.33 4.53 14.82
N ILE A 13 -7.53 3.93 14.75
CA ILE A 13 -7.73 2.48 14.80
C ILE A 13 -7.03 1.79 13.62
N GLY A 14 -7.20 2.31 12.40
CA GLY A 14 -6.53 1.76 11.22
C GLY A 14 -5.01 1.94 11.28
N ASP A 15 -4.52 3.08 11.78
CA ASP A 15 -3.09 3.34 11.95
C ASP A 15 -2.46 2.38 12.98
N ALA A 16 -3.13 2.15 14.11
CA ALA A 16 -2.71 1.17 15.11
C ALA A 16 -2.76 -0.27 14.57
N ALA A 17 -3.76 -0.60 13.74
CA ALA A 17 -3.85 -1.90 13.08
C ALA A 17 -2.65 -2.14 12.13
N VAL A 18 -2.30 -1.15 11.30
CA VAL A 18 -1.11 -1.23 10.44
C VAL A 18 0.15 -1.45 11.28
N ALA A 19 0.38 -0.63 12.31
CA ALA A 19 1.56 -0.74 13.16
C ALA A 19 1.67 -2.11 13.85
N LEU A 20 0.58 -2.59 14.42
CA LEU A 20 0.52 -3.88 15.11
C LEU A 20 0.82 -5.04 14.16
N VAL A 21 0.24 -5.03 12.96
CA VAL A 21 0.48 -6.09 11.96
C VAL A 21 1.89 -6.01 11.39
N ALA A 22 2.45 -4.81 11.21
CA ALA A 22 3.82 -4.64 10.75
C ALA A 22 4.85 -5.22 11.74
N GLU A 23 4.59 -5.13 13.04
CA GLU A 23 5.48 -5.60 14.10
C GLU A 23 5.27 -7.08 14.43
N GLN A 24 4.01 -7.52 14.56
CA GLN A 24 3.66 -8.81 15.17
C GLN A 24 2.91 -9.76 14.22
N GLY A 25 2.72 -9.34 12.97
CA GLY A 25 2.00 -10.10 11.96
C GLY A 25 0.47 -10.10 12.16
N LEU A 26 -0.23 -10.66 11.18
CA LEU A 26 -1.69 -10.53 11.09
C LEU A 26 -2.44 -11.23 12.24
N ARG A 27 -1.83 -12.24 12.87
CA ARG A 27 -2.42 -12.93 14.03
C ARG A 27 -2.60 -12.02 15.24
N ALA A 28 -1.76 -11.01 15.40
CA ALA A 28 -1.86 -10.04 16.51
C ALA A 28 -3.09 -9.13 16.40
N LEU A 29 -3.67 -8.99 15.19
CA LEU A 29 -4.80 -8.09 14.93
C LEU A 29 -6.06 -8.52 15.69
N THR A 30 -6.30 -7.89 16.83
CA THR A 30 -7.49 -8.09 17.66
C THR A 30 -7.97 -6.77 18.21
N HIS A 31 -9.27 -6.63 18.48
CA HIS A 31 -9.85 -5.44 19.10
C HIS A 31 -9.15 -5.06 20.40
N ARG A 32 -8.89 -6.05 21.26
CA ARG A 32 -8.22 -5.84 22.53
C ARG A 32 -6.78 -5.37 22.35
N ALA A 33 -6.06 -5.87 21.34
CA ALA A 33 -4.70 -5.40 21.06
C ALA A 33 -4.70 -3.94 20.59
N ILE A 34 -5.68 -3.55 19.76
CA ILE A 34 -5.83 -2.15 19.31
C ILE A 34 -6.24 -1.25 20.49
N ASP A 35 -7.22 -1.66 21.31
CA ASP A 35 -7.62 -0.90 22.50
C ASP A 35 -6.42 -0.65 23.42
N ARG A 36 -5.58 -1.66 23.66
CA ARG A 36 -4.35 -1.50 24.44
C ARG A 36 -3.35 -0.56 23.76
N ALA A 37 -3.11 -0.73 22.46
CA ALA A 37 -2.15 0.09 21.71
C ALA A 37 -2.53 1.57 21.67
N LEU A 38 -3.83 1.87 21.74
CA LEU A 38 -4.37 3.23 21.73
C LEU A 38 -4.79 3.73 23.13
N GLU A 39 -4.50 2.97 24.19
CA GLU A 39 -4.89 3.26 25.57
C GLU A 39 -6.40 3.55 25.74
N LEU A 40 -7.24 2.78 25.04
CA LEU A 40 -8.69 2.92 25.06
C LEU A 40 -9.34 2.00 26.09
N PRO A 41 -10.53 2.37 26.62
CA PRO A 41 -11.37 1.46 27.36
C PRO A 41 -11.64 0.18 26.55
N ALA A 42 -11.69 -0.96 27.22
CA ALA A 42 -11.97 -2.24 26.59
C ALA A 42 -13.30 -2.21 25.80
N GLY A 43 -13.27 -2.62 24.54
CA GLY A 43 -14.42 -2.62 23.65
C GLY A 43 -14.59 -1.35 22.82
N SER A 44 -13.74 -0.33 22.99
CA SER A 44 -13.81 0.92 22.21
C SER A 44 -13.64 0.66 20.72
N THR A 45 -12.70 -0.19 20.33
CA THR A 45 -12.48 -0.57 18.93
C THR A 45 -13.72 -1.27 18.35
N SER A 46 -14.40 -2.11 19.15
CA SER A 46 -15.59 -2.85 18.72
C SER A 46 -16.77 -1.94 18.37
N TYR A 47 -16.82 -0.73 18.94
CA TYR A 47 -17.80 0.28 18.56
C TYR A 47 -17.64 0.72 17.09
N TYR A 48 -16.40 0.84 16.59
CA TYR A 48 -16.10 1.33 15.23
C TYR A 48 -15.99 0.20 14.19
N ALA A 49 -15.58 -0.99 14.62
CA ALA A 49 -15.47 -2.18 13.80
C ALA A 49 -15.88 -3.38 14.66
N ARG A 50 -17.06 -3.96 14.43
CA ARG A 50 -17.60 -5.07 15.22
C ARG A 50 -16.93 -6.41 14.90
N THR A 51 -16.38 -6.56 13.69
CA THR A 51 -15.78 -7.81 13.22
C THR A 51 -14.31 -7.62 12.85
N ARG A 52 -13.55 -8.73 12.83
CA ARG A 52 -12.17 -8.74 12.32
C ARG A 52 -12.12 -8.26 10.86
N ARG A 53 -13.12 -8.62 10.05
CA ARG A 53 -13.27 -8.16 8.67
C ARG A 53 -13.32 -6.63 8.58
N GLN A 54 -14.11 -5.99 9.45
CA GLN A 54 -14.20 -4.52 9.52
C GLN A 54 -12.91 -3.86 10.00
N LEU A 55 -12.11 -4.52 10.84
CA LEU A 55 -10.77 -4.04 11.18
C LEU A 55 -9.82 -4.07 9.99
N ILE A 56 -9.87 -5.15 9.20
CA ILE A 56 -9.07 -5.26 7.98
C ILE A 56 -9.50 -4.18 6.98
N GLU A 57 -10.80 -3.93 6.80
CA GLU A 57 -11.28 -2.83 5.95
C GLU A 57 -10.70 -1.48 6.38
N LEU A 58 -10.75 -1.15 7.69
CA LEU A 58 -10.15 0.09 8.21
C LEU A 58 -8.64 0.17 7.93
N MET A 59 -7.93 -0.94 8.10
CA MET A 59 -6.50 -1.03 7.82
C MET A 59 -6.19 -0.83 6.33
N VAL A 60 -6.92 -1.49 5.43
CA VAL A 60 -6.76 -1.34 3.97
C VAL A 60 -7.04 0.10 3.52
N GLN A 61 -8.09 0.73 4.07
CA GLN A 61 -8.39 2.13 3.79
C GLN A 61 -7.28 3.07 4.27
N ARG A 62 -6.63 2.77 5.41
CA ARG A 62 -5.48 3.55 5.87
C ARG A 62 -4.23 3.35 5.03
N LEU A 63 -3.93 2.13 4.61
CA LEU A 63 -2.83 1.86 3.68
C LEU A 63 -3.03 2.65 2.38
N ALA A 64 -4.22 2.56 1.77
CA ALA A 64 -4.53 3.29 0.54
C ALA A 64 -4.45 4.82 0.73
N GLY A 65 -5.01 5.35 1.82
CA GLY A 65 -4.99 6.80 2.10
C GLY A 65 -3.58 7.35 2.34
N ARG A 66 -2.71 6.58 3.02
CA ARG A 66 -1.30 6.94 3.21
C ARG A 66 -0.57 6.96 1.87
N THR A 67 -0.72 5.91 1.07
CA THR A 67 -0.04 5.88 -0.24
C THR A 67 -0.46 7.03 -1.15
N LEU A 68 -1.73 7.44 -1.12
CA LEU A 68 -2.21 8.61 -1.85
C LEU A 68 -1.58 9.93 -1.38
N THR A 69 -1.33 10.07 -0.09
CA THR A 69 -0.72 11.27 0.50
C THR A 69 0.76 11.39 0.11
N ASP A 70 1.42 10.26 -0.03
CA ASP A 70 2.86 10.19 -0.36
C ASP A 70 3.13 10.22 -1.87
N MET A 71 2.06 10.30 -2.68
CA MET A 71 2.19 10.56 -4.11
C MET A 71 2.59 12.02 -4.33
N GLY A 72 3.84 12.20 -4.77
CA GLY A 72 4.38 13.47 -5.20
C GLY A 72 5.28 13.25 -6.41
N PRO A 73 5.73 14.32 -7.07
CA PRO A 73 6.68 14.21 -8.16
C PRO A 73 7.94 13.47 -7.66
N VAL A 74 8.47 12.59 -8.50
CA VAL A 74 9.78 11.92 -8.32
C VAL A 74 10.67 12.31 -9.48
N SER A 75 11.95 12.53 -9.22
CA SER A 75 12.91 12.94 -10.27
C SER A 75 13.38 11.75 -11.12
N GLY A 76 13.11 10.52 -10.69
CA GLY A 76 13.42 9.32 -11.45
C GLY A 76 13.08 8.01 -10.73
N PRO A 77 13.32 6.85 -11.38
CA PRO A 77 12.90 5.55 -10.87
C PRO A 77 13.57 5.10 -9.57
N GLY A 78 14.83 5.49 -9.34
CA GLY A 78 15.53 5.20 -8.08
C GLY A 78 14.87 5.90 -6.89
N GLU A 79 14.66 7.21 -7.01
CA GLU A 79 13.99 8.03 -5.98
C GLU A 79 12.58 7.51 -5.68
N LEU A 80 11.85 7.05 -6.70
CA LEU A 80 10.54 6.43 -6.49
C LEU A 80 10.62 5.24 -5.55
N LEU A 81 11.57 4.32 -5.76
CA LEU A 81 11.69 3.15 -4.91
C LEU A 81 12.22 3.48 -3.52
N ASP A 82 13.12 4.46 -3.40
CA ASP A 82 13.62 4.91 -2.10
C ASP A 82 12.47 5.51 -1.27
N ARG A 83 11.64 6.35 -1.89
CA ARG A 83 10.45 6.92 -1.26
C ARG A 83 9.44 5.86 -0.84
N LEU A 84 9.19 4.86 -1.69
CA LEU A 84 8.32 3.73 -1.33
C LEU A 84 8.95 2.89 -0.20
N ALA A 85 10.27 2.78 -0.15
CA ALA A 85 10.98 2.05 0.90
C ALA A 85 10.93 2.77 2.26
N GLU A 86 10.77 4.09 2.31
CA GLU A 86 10.49 4.82 3.57
C GLU A 86 9.24 4.28 4.29
N ARG A 87 8.32 3.65 3.53
CA ARG A 87 7.11 2.99 4.04
C ARG A 87 7.16 1.48 3.94
N ALA A 88 8.35 0.88 4.03
CA ALA A 88 8.53 -0.56 3.96
C ALA A 88 7.60 -1.34 4.92
N ALA A 89 7.28 -0.79 6.11
CA ALA A 89 6.31 -1.39 7.02
C ALA A 89 4.90 -1.51 6.41
N ASP A 90 4.38 -0.44 5.83
CA ASP A 90 3.05 -0.40 5.20
C ASP A 90 2.98 -1.37 4.01
N HIS A 91 4.04 -1.41 3.19
CA HIS A 91 4.12 -2.33 2.06
C HIS A 91 4.22 -3.80 2.50
N ARG A 92 4.98 -4.11 3.55
CA ARG A 92 5.00 -5.46 4.15
C ARG A 92 3.61 -5.89 4.60
N VAL A 93 2.88 -5.00 5.29
CA VAL A 93 1.49 -5.28 5.70
C VAL A 93 0.61 -5.52 4.47
N ARG A 94 0.69 -4.67 3.44
CA ARG A 94 -0.09 -4.83 2.20
C ARG A 94 0.18 -6.18 1.54
N PHE A 95 1.44 -6.57 1.35
CA PHE A 95 1.79 -7.83 0.73
C PHE A 95 1.38 -9.04 1.56
N ALA A 96 1.57 -8.99 2.89
CA ALA A 96 1.09 -10.04 3.78
C ALA A 96 -0.44 -10.22 3.70
N LEU A 97 -1.20 -9.13 3.63
CA LEU A 97 -2.64 -9.16 3.46
C LEU A 97 -3.06 -9.72 2.09
N MET A 98 -2.34 -9.39 1.01
CA MET A 98 -2.65 -9.96 -0.31
C MET A 98 -2.54 -11.48 -0.31
N VAL A 99 -1.52 -12.03 0.36
CA VAL A 99 -1.33 -13.48 0.49
C VAL A 99 -2.38 -14.11 1.40
N ASP A 100 -2.58 -13.56 2.61
CA ASP A 100 -3.51 -14.13 3.60
C ASP A 100 -4.97 -14.08 3.11
N LEU A 101 -5.33 -13.03 2.38
CA LEU A 101 -6.69 -12.80 1.91
C LEU A 101 -6.92 -13.24 0.47
N ALA A 102 -6.00 -13.96 -0.18
CA ALA A 102 -6.11 -14.35 -1.59
C ALA A 102 -7.44 -15.04 -1.95
N GLY A 103 -8.06 -15.75 -0.99
CA GLY A 103 -9.36 -16.40 -1.15
C GLY A 103 -10.59 -15.58 -0.74
N ASP A 104 -10.43 -14.37 -0.21
CA ASP A 104 -11.54 -13.50 0.20
C ASP A 104 -11.98 -12.59 -0.96
N PRO A 105 -13.15 -12.85 -1.59
CA PRO A 105 -13.58 -12.10 -2.77
C PRO A 105 -14.01 -10.65 -2.46
N ALA A 106 -14.22 -10.30 -1.19
CA ALA A 106 -14.61 -8.96 -0.79
C ALA A 106 -13.40 -8.10 -0.40
N LEU A 107 -12.43 -8.69 0.30
CA LEU A 107 -11.27 -7.94 0.82
C LEU A 107 -10.08 -7.93 -0.14
N HIS A 108 -9.80 -9.04 -0.83
CA HIS A 108 -8.64 -9.12 -1.73
C HIS A 108 -8.64 -8.06 -2.84
N PRO A 109 -9.78 -7.75 -3.50
CA PRO A 109 -9.81 -6.70 -4.51
C PRO A 109 -9.42 -5.33 -3.96
N LEU A 110 -9.72 -5.03 -2.69
CA LEU A 110 -9.39 -3.74 -2.06
C LEU A 110 -7.87 -3.51 -1.89
N LEU A 111 -7.06 -4.56 -2.00
CA LEU A 111 -5.59 -4.49 -1.98
C LEU A 111 -4.98 -4.45 -3.39
N THR A 112 -5.79 -4.74 -4.41
CA THR A 112 -5.35 -4.99 -5.79
C THR A 112 -6.19 -4.16 -6.78
N THR A 113 -7.13 -4.80 -7.48
CA THR A 113 -7.87 -4.23 -8.62
C THR A 113 -8.88 -3.16 -8.23
N ALA A 114 -9.44 -3.24 -7.03
CA ALA A 114 -10.42 -2.30 -6.47
C ALA A 114 -9.82 -1.42 -5.35
N SER A 115 -8.49 -1.32 -5.27
CA SER A 115 -7.84 -0.44 -4.30
C SER A 115 -8.27 1.02 -4.49
N PRO A 116 -8.57 1.77 -3.40
CA PRO A 116 -8.85 3.20 -3.50
C PRO A 116 -7.71 4.02 -4.13
N ALA A 117 -6.47 3.53 -4.04
CA ALA A 117 -5.30 4.17 -4.65
C ALA A 117 -5.08 3.78 -6.12
N ARG A 118 -5.85 2.84 -6.67
CA ARG A 118 -5.62 2.24 -7.99
C ARG A 118 -5.62 3.25 -9.13
N ALA A 119 -6.62 4.14 -9.18
CA ALA A 119 -6.74 5.15 -10.22
C ALA A 119 -5.55 6.12 -10.20
N ALA A 120 -5.11 6.47 -9.01
CA ALA A 120 -3.96 7.33 -8.75
C ALA A 120 -2.65 6.68 -9.23
N PHE A 121 -2.44 5.39 -8.94
CA PHE A 121 -1.29 4.65 -9.46
C PHE A 121 -1.29 4.52 -10.98
N LEU A 122 -2.45 4.27 -11.58
CA LEU A 122 -2.58 4.24 -13.04
C LEU A 122 -2.18 5.58 -13.65
N ALA A 123 -2.75 6.68 -13.16
CA ALA A 123 -2.42 8.01 -13.64
C ALA A 123 -0.93 8.35 -13.50
N ALA A 124 -0.31 8.00 -12.36
CA ALA A 124 1.12 8.20 -12.15
C ALA A 124 1.99 7.35 -13.09
N ALA A 125 1.62 6.08 -13.29
CA ALA A 125 2.31 5.19 -14.21
C ALA A 125 2.17 5.64 -15.67
N GLU A 126 0.97 6.04 -16.09
CA GLU A 126 0.70 6.60 -17.41
C GLU A 126 1.51 7.87 -17.66
N SER A 127 1.55 8.79 -16.69
CA SER A 127 2.36 10.01 -16.79
C SER A 127 3.85 9.69 -16.93
N THR A 128 4.35 8.72 -16.17
CA THR A 128 5.75 8.26 -16.24
C THR A 128 6.08 7.65 -17.60
N LEU A 129 5.19 6.81 -18.13
CA LEU A 129 5.35 6.16 -19.43
C LEU A 129 5.27 7.16 -20.58
N ALA A 130 4.35 8.12 -20.51
CA ALA A 130 4.24 9.20 -21.49
C ALA A 130 5.52 10.05 -21.52
N ALA A 131 6.06 10.42 -20.35
CA ALA A 131 7.32 11.15 -20.24
C ALA A 131 8.52 10.36 -20.78
N ALA A 132 8.46 9.02 -20.74
CA ALA A 132 9.46 8.15 -21.33
C ALA A 132 9.30 7.93 -22.84
N GLY A 133 8.22 8.43 -23.46
CA GLY A 133 7.97 8.32 -24.90
C GLY A 133 7.19 7.06 -25.32
N ALA A 134 6.46 6.41 -24.41
CA ALA A 134 5.61 5.28 -24.77
C ALA A 134 4.47 5.69 -25.73
N ALA A 135 4.26 4.91 -26.80
CA ALA A 135 3.20 5.16 -27.77
C ALA A 135 1.78 4.96 -27.18
N ASP A 136 1.62 3.99 -26.27
CA ASP A 136 0.36 3.71 -25.56
C ASP A 136 0.58 3.58 -24.04
N PRO A 137 0.74 4.71 -23.31
CA PRO A 137 1.03 4.70 -21.88
C PRO A 137 -0.01 3.95 -21.04
N ALA A 138 -1.30 4.08 -21.39
CA ALA A 138 -2.41 3.46 -20.67
C ALA A 138 -2.34 1.92 -20.72
N ARG A 139 -2.01 1.36 -21.90
CA ARG A 139 -1.81 -0.08 -22.06
C ARG A 139 -0.66 -0.61 -21.21
N HIS A 140 0.41 0.16 -21.06
CA HIS A 140 1.63 -0.28 -20.36
C HIS A 140 1.65 0.03 -18.85
N ALA A 141 0.73 0.87 -18.36
CA ALA A 141 0.66 1.28 -16.96
C ALA A 141 0.50 0.12 -15.97
N PRO A 142 -0.37 -0.90 -16.19
CA PRO A 142 -0.44 -2.05 -15.30
C PRO A 142 0.88 -2.82 -15.18
N GLY A 143 1.64 -2.91 -16.27
CA GLY A 143 2.95 -3.58 -16.29
C GLY A 143 4.00 -2.83 -15.49
N LEU A 144 4.03 -1.49 -15.58
CA LEU A 144 4.95 -0.67 -14.77
C LEU A 144 4.63 -0.81 -13.27
N ILE A 145 3.34 -0.80 -12.91
CA ILE A 145 2.92 -0.98 -11.51
C ILE A 145 3.34 -2.35 -11.01
N ALA A 146 3.14 -3.41 -11.79
CA ALA A 146 3.56 -4.76 -11.44
C ALA A 146 5.08 -4.87 -11.25
N LEU A 147 5.87 -4.21 -12.10
CA LEU A 147 7.33 -4.15 -11.97
C LEU A 147 7.75 -3.46 -10.68
N VAL A 148 7.20 -2.27 -10.40
CA VAL A 148 7.51 -1.51 -9.18
C VAL A 148 7.11 -2.30 -7.94
N ASP A 149 5.92 -2.91 -7.94
CA ASP A 149 5.46 -3.77 -6.84
C ASP A 149 6.40 -4.97 -6.62
N GLY A 150 6.91 -5.58 -7.69
CA GLY A 150 7.87 -6.69 -7.61
C GLY A 150 9.21 -6.27 -7.00
N LEU A 151 9.76 -5.14 -7.46
CA LEU A 151 11.02 -4.59 -6.91
C LEU A 151 10.86 -4.15 -5.45
N LEU A 152 9.70 -3.58 -5.12
CA LEU A 152 9.39 -3.19 -3.75
C LEU A 152 9.22 -4.41 -2.85
N PHE A 153 8.55 -5.46 -3.33
CA PHE A 153 8.43 -6.73 -2.62
C PHE A 153 9.82 -7.34 -2.34
N ASP A 154 10.67 -7.44 -3.36
CA ASP A 154 12.04 -7.97 -3.26
C ASP A 154 12.87 -7.21 -2.21
N ARG A 155 12.78 -5.88 -2.20
CA ARG A 155 13.43 -5.04 -1.20
C ARG A 155 12.89 -5.26 0.21
N VAL A 156 11.57 -5.28 0.40
CA VAL A 156 10.99 -5.45 1.75
C VAL A 156 11.10 -6.88 2.29
N ALA A 157 11.29 -7.86 1.40
CA ALA A 157 11.60 -9.25 1.74
C ALA A 157 13.06 -9.46 2.15
N GLY A 158 13.93 -8.48 1.92
CA GLY A 158 15.34 -8.48 2.35
C GLY A 158 16.33 -8.99 1.30
N SER A 159 15.90 -9.29 0.07
CA SER A 159 16.78 -9.69 -1.03
C SER A 159 17.43 -8.48 -1.70
N ALA A 160 16.63 -7.45 -1.99
CA ALA A 160 16.99 -6.16 -2.62
C ALA A 160 18.00 -6.23 -3.78
N VAL A 161 17.50 -6.23 -5.01
CA VAL A 161 18.31 -5.96 -6.22
C VAL A 161 19.18 -4.70 -6.04
N ASP A 162 20.45 -4.77 -6.44
CA ASP A 162 21.44 -3.70 -6.24
C ASP A 162 21.07 -2.39 -6.96
N HIS A 163 20.57 -2.49 -8.20
CA HIS A 163 20.31 -1.34 -9.08
C HIS A 163 18.86 -1.35 -9.61
N PRO A 164 17.85 -1.21 -8.75
CA PRO A 164 16.46 -1.40 -9.17
C PRO A 164 15.96 -0.23 -10.04
N GLY A 165 16.59 0.94 -9.92
CA GLY A 165 16.37 2.06 -10.85
C GLY A 165 16.75 1.72 -12.29
N GLU A 166 17.83 0.96 -12.51
CA GLU A 166 18.24 0.53 -13.85
C GLU A 166 17.24 -0.45 -14.47
N VAL A 167 16.65 -1.34 -13.66
CA VAL A 167 15.60 -2.27 -14.09
C VAL A 167 14.38 -1.50 -14.59
N ILE A 168 13.93 -0.49 -13.84
CA ILE A 168 12.80 0.35 -14.26
C ILE A 168 13.15 1.16 -15.51
N SER A 169 14.34 1.76 -15.56
CA SER A 169 14.80 2.49 -16.75
C SER A 169 14.89 1.60 -17.99
N ALA A 170 15.33 0.35 -17.85
CA ALA A 170 15.36 -0.61 -18.94
C ALA A 170 13.95 -0.96 -19.43
N TYR A 171 13.00 -1.17 -18.52
CA TYR A 171 11.59 -1.38 -18.86
C TYR A 171 11.01 -0.18 -19.62
N LEU A 172 11.22 1.04 -19.11
CA LEU A 172 10.73 2.28 -19.75
C LEU A 172 11.29 2.44 -21.17
N ARG A 173 12.60 2.23 -21.38
CA ARG A 173 13.20 2.27 -22.71
C ARG A 173 12.64 1.20 -23.65
N GLY A 174 12.43 -0.01 -23.14
CA GLY A 174 11.87 -1.12 -23.91
C GLY A 174 10.44 -0.83 -24.39
N VAL A 175 9.61 -0.25 -23.52
CA VAL A 175 8.25 0.16 -23.88
C VAL A 175 8.26 1.33 -24.87
N ALA A 176 9.13 2.32 -24.69
CA ALA A 176 9.24 3.46 -25.60
C ALA A 176 9.72 3.07 -27.01
N ALA A 177 10.52 2.00 -27.11
CA ALA A 177 10.99 1.46 -28.38
C ALA A 177 10.01 0.48 -29.04
N ALA A 178 8.96 0.05 -28.33
CA ALA A 178 7.95 -0.86 -28.86
C ALA A 178 7.04 -0.11 -29.85
N PRO A 179 6.74 -0.70 -31.01
CA PRO A 179 5.92 -0.08 -32.05
C PRO A 179 4.44 0.04 -31.66
#